data_AF-A0A401M1R3-F1
#
_entry.id   AF-A0A401M1R3-F1
#
_cell.length_a   1.000
_cell.length_b   1.000
_cell.length_c   1.000
_cell.angle_alpha   90.00
_cell.angle_beta   90.00
_cell.angle_gamma   90.00
#
_symmetry.space_group_name_H-M   'P 1'
#
loop_
_entity.id
_entity.type
_entity.pdbx_description
1 polymer ?
#
loop_
_entity_poly.entity_id
_entity_poly.type
_entity_poly.pdbx_seq_one_letter_code
_entity_poly.pdbx_strand_id
1 'polypeptide(L)'
;MTYKDGSKDIIASDETWKVKESPIIMDGFDGEIYDANAEVEDWATAKCDDSTWNYAVLRQAPIGVLTAHTAPADKIIEALRPVSFKKLEASVYEVDFGKEISGWIHFKDIRGQKGDTLNVKIFVNLRGDSTVYLKGEGKESYAPRFTWYVFSKAIISGLSDLSAKNVIAEAVNTDVKISSEFKTSNSLFNQINEIWQRSQLDNMHGGVASDCPHRERSAYTGDGQVACVTVMHNFNAAAFYQKWIRDIRDVQNIETGYVPNGAPWQPGCGGGVPWGAAMNIMPWEFYLHYGDRRMLEANYWAMKEQVRYMLTWLTADGTMLAKSTNCNSKEPNYWLNLGDWAPAFAIPLEELVHTFYLWRCADYTAKAAEAIGNVTDFRYYSELAKRVKGAFHRKFYDREKKTYGDYGSNIFALVMGVPEESYKDVVATLRQEVVEKYKNHLNTGIFGTQFFFETLAANGLNDVAYEVMNQSDFPSYGYWIKQGATTTWEQWNGKDSRNHPMFGGGLTWFYRILAGVKVDESAPGYKRVIIKPTLPQKLSEVYYSNMTPYGKLVSEVRQNIGSLN
;
A
#
# COMPACT_ATOMS: atom_id res chain seq x y z
N MET A 1 24.23 -8.24 29.79
CA MET A 1 23.62 -8.80 31.02
C MET A 1 23.87 -7.83 32.16
N THR A 2 22.88 -7.60 33.02
CA THR A 2 23.05 -6.79 34.24
C THR A 2 22.84 -7.69 35.44
N TYR A 3 23.82 -7.79 36.33
CA TYR A 3 23.76 -8.62 37.53
C TYR A 3 23.08 -7.88 38.68
N LYS A 4 22.73 -8.63 39.75
CA LYS A 4 22.02 -8.08 40.92
C LYS A 4 22.82 -6.99 41.65
N ASP A 5 24.13 -7.03 41.57
CA ASP A 5 25.05 -6.05 42.16
C ASP A 5 25.27 -4.80 41.28
N GLY A 6 24.63 -4.74 40.11
CA GLY A 6 24.76 -3.64 39.16
C GLY A 6 25.93 -3.77 38.18
N SER A 7 26.79 -4.79 38.33
CA SER A 7 27.83 -5.10 37.34
C SER A 7 27.20 -5.55 36.01
N LYS A 8 27.96 -5.42 34.92
CA LYS A 8 27.48 -5.68 33.57
C LYS A 8 28.51 -6.47 32.76
N ASP A 9 28.03 -7.51 32.09
CA ASP A 9 28.77 -8.20 31.03
C ASP A 9 28.12 -7.94 29.68
N ILE A 10 28.94 -7.76 28.64
CA ILE A 10 28.50 -7.56 27.27
C ILE A 10 28.97 -8.76 26.46
N ILE A 11 28.02 -9.46 25.84
CA ILE A 11 28.29 -10.50 24.85
C ILE A 11 28.01 -9.84 23.50
N ALA A 12 29.06 -9.57 22.73
CA ALA A 12 28.98 -8.90 21.43
C ALA A 12 29.38 -9.86 20.30
N SER A 13 29.01 -9.51 19.07
CA SER A 13 29.52 -10.19 17.87
C SER A 13 30.99 -9.78 17.62
N ASP A 14 31.88 -10.76 17.54
CA ASP A 14 33.31 -10.58 17.28
C ASP A 14 33.91 -11.83 16.60
N GLU A 15 35.23 -11.88 16.45
CA GLU A 15 35.96 -12.98 15.80
C GLU A 15 36.01 -14.27 16.63
N THR A 16 35.50 -14.26 17.88
CA THR A 16 35.41 -15.47 18.71
C THR A 16 34.17 -16.31 18.39
N TRP A 17 33.19 -15.73 17.70
CA TRP A 17 32.01 -16.45 17.21
C TRP A 17 32.41 -17.52 16.22
N LYS A 18 31.69 -18.64 16.20
CA LYS A 18 31.87 -19.70 15.22
C LYS A 18 30.70 -19.78 14.25
N VAL A 19 30.98 -20.21 13.03
CA VAL A 19 30.03 -20.30 11.92
C VAL A 19 30.11 -21.67 11.23
N LYS A 20 28.97 -22.13 10.74
CA LYS A 20 28.80 -23.34 9.94
C LYS A 20 27.72 -23.11 8.89
N GLU A 21 27.80 -23.85 7.79
CA GLU A 21 26.74 -23.89 6.78
C GLU A 21 25.41 -24.33 7.39
N SER A 22 24.33 -23.68 6.93
CA SER A 22 22.96 -23.90 7.38
C SER A 22 22.30 -25.06 6.62
N PRO A 23 21.28 -25.73 7.18
CA PRO A 23 20.39 -26.60 6.41
C PRO A 23 19.58 -25.85 5.33
N ILE A 24 19.54 -24.51 5.39
CA ILE A 24 19.00 -23.68 4.32
C ILE A 24 20.11 -23.48 3.28
N ILE A 25 19.96 -24.13 2.12
CA ILE A 25 20.95 -24.17 1.03
C ILE A 25 20.81 -22.93 0.11
N MET A 26 19.57 -22.49 -0.08
CA MET A 26 19.23 -21.34 -0.91
C MET A 26 18.05 -20.63 -0.28
N ASP A 27 18.05 -19.30 -0.32
CA ASP A 27 16.95 -18.45 0.13
C ASP A 27 16.78 -17.19 -0.74
N GLY A 28 15.72 -16.43 -0.47
CA GLY A 28 15.46 -15.13 -1.09
C GLY A 28 14.23 -15.10 -1.99
N PHE A 29 14.27 -14.24 -3.02
CA PHE A 29 13.15 -14.00 -3.94
C PHE A 29 12.77 -15.23 -4.77
N ASP A 30 13.72 -16.14 -5.00
CA ASP A 30 13.54 -17.36 -5.79
C ASP A 30 13.14 -18.57 -4.92
N GLY A 31 12.67 -18.33 -3.69
CA GLY A 31 12.20 -19.38 -2.78
C GLY A 31 13.26 -19.86 -1.79
N GLU A 32 13.01 -21.01 -1.17
CA GLU A 32 13.90 -21.62 -0.17
C GLU A 32 14.12 -23.10 -0.48
N ILE A 33 15.39 -23.52 -0.48
CA ILE A 33 15.82 -24.94 -0.53
C ILE A 33 16.34 -25.31 0.84
N TYR A 34 15.76 -26.35 1.42
CA TYR A 34 16.09 -26.83 2.75
C TYR A 34 16.51 -28.31 2.71
N ASP A 35 17.64 -28.64 3.31
CA ASP A 35 18.08 -30.02 3.52
C ASP A 35 18.09 -30.38 5.00
N ALA A 36 17.11 -31.16 5.43
CA ALA A 36 17.00 -31.63 6.81
C ALA A 36 18.18 -32.55 7.20
N ASN A 37 18.90 -33.15 6.24
CA ASN A 37 20.07 -33.97 6.51
C ASN A 37 21.28 -33.13 6.97
N ALA A 38 21.27 -31.82 6.71
CA ALA A 38 22.31 -30.89 7.12
C ALA A 38 22.00 -30.20 8.46
N GLU A 39 20.89 -30.55 9.13
CA GLU A 39 20.61 -30.05 10.47
C GLU A 39 21.69 -30.47 11.47
N VAL A 40 22.06 -29.53 12.34
CA VAL A 40 22.94 -29.81 13.48
C VAL A 40 22.10 -29.75 14.75
N GLU A 41 21.96 -30.89 15.42
CA GLU A 41 21.25 -30.98 16.68
C GLU A 41 21.91 -30.08 17.74
N ASP A 42 21.08 -29.47 18.59
CA ASP A 42 21.54 -28.66 19.73
C ASP A 42 22.44 -27.45 19.40
N TRP A 43 22.56 -27.04 18.13
CA TRP A 43 23.46 -25.97 17.68
C TRP A 43 23.27 -24.62 18.38
N ALA A 44 22.03 -24.32 18.78
CA ALA A 44 21.67 -23.10 19.50
C ALA A 44 21.61 -23.31 21.03
N THR A 45 22.31 -24.33 21.54
CA THR A 45 22.37 -24.65 22.98
C THR A 45 23.83 -24.78 23.44
N ALA A 46 24.05 -24.71 24.75
CA ALA A 46 25.37 -24.90 25.34
C ALA A 46 25.94 -26.34 25.20
N LYS A 47 25.18 -27.28 24.61
CA LYS A 47 25.62 -28.67 24.38
C LYS A 47 26.27 -28.88 23.01
N CYS A 48 26.20 -27.89 22.12
CA CYS A 48 26.77 -28.02 20.78
C CYS A 48 28.30 -28.24 20.86
N ASP A 49 28.79 -29.28 20.17
CA ASP A 49 30.21 -29.40 19.85
C ASP A 49 30.52 -28.60 18.58
N ASP A 50 31.02 -27.39 18.78
CA ASP A 50 31.42 -26.46 17.73
C ASP A 50 32.93 -26.52 17.43
N SER A 51 33.65 -27.54 17.92
CA SER A 51 35.12 -27.65 17.80
C SER A 51 35.65 -27.66 16.37
N THR A 52 34.82 -28.13 15.43
CA THR A 52 35.14 -28.22 13.99
C THR A 52 34.65 -27.03 13.17
N TRP A 53 33.98 -26.06 13.79
CA TRP A 53 33.42 -24.91 13.09
C TRP A 53 34.48 -23.84 12.84
N ASN A 54 34.28 -23.04 11.80
CA ASN A 54 35.18 -21.95 11.48
C ASN A 54 34.87 -20.74 12.37
N TYR A 55 35.89 -19.95 12.68
CA TYR A 55 35.68 -18.65 13.33
C TYR A 55 35.07 -17.63 12.35
N ALA A 56 34.24 -16.75 12.88
CA ALA A 56 33.67 -15.63 12.15
C ALA A 56 34.77 -14.63 11.77
N VAL A 57 34.57 -13.95 10.64
CA VAL A 57 35.47 -12.88 10.18
C VAL A 57 34.74 -11.55 10.21
N LEU A 58 35.46 -10.49 10.56
CA LEU A 58 34.90 -9.14 10.51
C LEU A 58 34.52 -8.76 9.07
N ARG A 59 33.37 -8.12 8.93
CA ARG A 59 32.88 -7.55 7.67
C ARG A 59 32.81 -6.04 7.78
N GLN A 60 32.90 -5.37 6.63
CA GLN A 60 32.64 -3.94 6.56
C GLN A 60 31.22 -3.66 7.07
N ALA A 61 31.10 -2.79 8.06
CA ALA A 61 29.81 -2.37 8.57
C ALA A 61 29.00 -1.65 7.47
N PRO A 62 27.67 -1.82 7.42
CA PRO A 62 26.81 -1.01 6.58
C PRO A 62 27.02 0.48 6.84
N ILE A 63 26.86 1.30 5.81
CA ILE A 63 26.85 2.76 5.95
C ILE A 63 25.56 3.23 6.64
N GLY A 64 25.64 4.31 7.41
CA GLY A 64 24.50 4.92 8.10
C GLY A 64 24.58 4.86 9.63
N VAL A 65 23.45 5.08 10.29
CA VAL A 65 23.34 5.08 11.75
C VAL A 65 22.45 3.92 12.18
N LEU A 66 22.96 3.05 13.07
CA LEU A 66 22.16 2.00 13.67
C LEU A 66 21.09 2.63 14.57
N THR A 67 19.82 2.38 14.25
CA THR A 67 18.67 2.89 14.99
C THR A 67 17.70 1.76 15.31
N ALA A 68 16.88 1.94 16.34
CA ALA A 68 15.82 0.99 16.64
C ALA A 68 14.80 0.94 15.49
N HIS A 69 14.41 -0.27 15.10
CA HIS A 69 13.29 -0.45 14.18
C HIS A 69 11.98 -0.10 14.89
N THR A 70 11.25 0.89 14.37
CA THR A 70 10.09 1.48 15.06
C THR A 70 8.74 0.98 14.56
N ALA A 71 8.69 0.25 13.45
CA ALA A 71 7.48 -0.42 12.99
C ALA A 71 7.29 -1.78 13.68
N PRO A 72 6.06 -2.33 13.72
CA PRO A 72 5.85 -3.72 14.11
C PRO A 72 6.65 -4.66 13.18
N ALA A 73 7.20 -5.74 13.74
CA ALA A 73 7.87 -6.77 12.95
C ALA A 73 6.86 -7.63 12.18
N ASP A 74 7.35 -8.33 11.16
CA ASP A 74 6.56 -9.33 10.46
C ASP A 74 6.27 -10.54 11.36
N LYS A 75 5.05 -11.06 11.28
CA LYS A 75 4.58 -12.24 12.02
C LYS A 75 3.64 -13.05 11.17
N ILE A 76 3.41 -14.30 11.58
CA ILE A 76 2.27 -15.08 11.12
C ILE A 76 1.00 -14.41 11.68
N ILE A 77 0.26 -13.70 10.82
CA ILE A 77 -0.97 -12.97 11.20
C ILE A 77 -2.23 -13.81 11.04
N GLU A 78 -2.17 -14.86 10.22
CA GLU A 78 -3.28 -15.76 9.93
C GLU A 78 -2.78 -17.15 9.53
N ALA A 79 -3.50 -18.20 9.90
CA ALA A 79 -3.22 -19.58 9.51
C ALA A 79 -4.48 -20.22 8.91
N LEU A 80 -4.38 -20.68 7.66
CA LEU A 80 -5.48 -21.22 6.87
C LEU A 80 -5.31 -22.72 6.66
N ARG A 81 -6.41 -23.45 6.89
CA ARG A 81 -6.51 -24.85 6.48
C ARG A 81 -7.02 -24.93 5.03
N PRO A 82 -6.66 -25.98 4.27
CA PRO A 82 -7.19 -26.17 2.94
C PRO A 82 -8.72 -26.25 2.94
N VAL A 83 -9.36 -25.53 2.01
CA VAL A 83 -10.78 -25.71 1.67
C VAL A 83 -10.96 -26.84 0.66
N SER A 84 -9.90 -27.18 -0.09
CA SER A 84 -9.84 -28.35 -0.96
C SER A 84 -8.43 -28.93 -0.98
N PHE A 85 -8.33 -30.27 -0.98
CA PHE A 85 -7.09 -31.03 -1.05
C PHE A 85 -7.31 -32.24 -1.97
N LYS A 86 -6.77 -32.18 -3.19
CA LYS A 86 -7.03 -33.18 -4.24
C LYS A 86 -5.74 -33.91 -4.59
N LYS A 87 -5.77 -35.23 -4.55
CA LYS A 87 -4.69 -36.05 -5.11
C LYS A 87 -4.86 -36.10 -6.62
N LEU A 88 -3.87 -35.59 -7.36
CA LEU A 88 -3.87 -35.59 -8.82
C LEU A 88 -3.26 -36.89 -9.36
N GLU A 89 -2.11 -37.28 -8.80
CA GLU A 89 -1.36 -38.48 -9.18
C GLU A 89 -0.72 -39.12 -7.94
N ALA A 90 0.06 -40.19 -8.14
CA ALA A 90 0.90 -40.73 -7.08
C ALA A 90 1.87 -39.64 -6.59
N SER A 91 1.77 -39.29 -5.30
CA SER A 91 2.61 -38.26 -4.67
C SER A 91 2.49 -36.86 -5.25
N VAL A 92 1.36 -36.50 -5.91
CA VAL A 92 1.10 -35.13 -6.41
C VAL A 92 -0.29 -34.67 -5.96
N TYR A 93 -0.35 -33.48 -5.36
CA TYR A 93 -1.55 -32.92 -4.76
C TYR A 93 -1.76 -31.47 -5.19
N GLU A 94 -3.00 -31.12 -5.50
CA GLU A 94 -3.46 -29.73 -5.56
C GLU A 94 -4.10 -29.34 -4.23
N VAL A 95 -3.64 -28.24 -3.64
CA VAL A 95 -4.23 -27.65 -2.45
C VAL A 95 -4.81 -26.27 -2.77
N ASP A 96 -5.96 -25.97 -2.20
CA ASP A 96 -6.65 -24.68 -2.29
C ASP A 96 -7.01 -24.19 -0.88
N PHE A 97 -6.61 -22.97 -0.55
CA PHE A 97 -6.87 -22.30 0.73
C PHE A 97 -8.05 -21.32 0.66
N GLY A 98 -8.66 -21.15 -0.51
CA GLY A 98 -9.90 -20.39 -0.72
C GLY A 98 -9.72 -18.88 -0.88
N LYS A 99 -8.60 -18.33 -0.39
CA LYS A 99 -8.23 -16.93 -0.58
C LYS A 99 -6.73 -16.77 -0.75
N GLU A 100 -6.34 -15.73 -1.47
CA GLU A 100 -4.94 -15.38 -1.67
C GLU A 100 -4.35 -14.77 -0.39
N ILE A 101 -3.10 -15.12 -0.11
CA ILE A 101 -2.30 -14.55 0.97
C ILE A 101 -0.87 -14.32 0.49
N SER A 102 -0.14 -13.42 1.15
CA SER A 102 1.32 -13.38 1.15
C SER A 102 1.86 -14.14 2.36
N GLY A 103 2.72 -15.14 2.15
CA GLY A 103 3.26 -15.99 3.21
C GLY A 103 3.83 -17.30 2.69
N TRP A 104 3.59 -18.41 3.40
CA TRP A 104 4.14 -19.72 3.03
C TRP A 104 3.25 -20.89 3.44
N ILE A 105 3.61 -22.08 2.98
CA ILE A 105 3.01 -23.33 3.44
C ILE A 105 3.89 -23.92 4.54
N HIS A 106 3.30 -24.14 5.71
CA HIS A 106 3.88 -24.88 6.82
C HIS A 106 3.44 -26.33 6.73
N PHE A 107 4.42 -27.22 6.55
CA PHE A 107 4.27 -28.66 6.63
C PHE A 107 4.42 -29.13 8.06
N LYS A 108 3.40 -29.78 8.60
CA LYS A 108 3.39 -30.31 9.97
C LYS A 108 3.31 -31.83 9.97
N ASP A 109 4.13 -32.45 10.79
CA ASP A 109 4.11 -33.90 11.02
C ASP A 109 4.13 -34.75 9.73
N ILE A 110 4.89 -34.32 8.72
CA ILE A 110 5.06 -35.07 7.47
C ILE A 110 5.97 -36.28 7.71
N ARG A 111 5.80 -37.32 6.90
CA ARG A 111 6.61 -38.53 6.94
C ARG A 111 7.15 -38.81 5.54
N GLY A 112 8.42 -39.14 5.46
CA GLY A 112 9.09 -39.60 4.25
C GLY A 112 10.30 -40.45 4.60
N GLN A 113 10.97 -40.98 3.59
CA GLN A 113 12.25 -41.65 3.71
C GLN A 113 13.39 -40.65 3.56
N LYS A 114 14.58 -41.03 4.04
CA LYS A 114 15.79 -40.23 3.85
C LYS A 114 16.04 -40.04 2.35
N GLY A 115 16.16 -38.79 1.91
CA GLY A 115 16.33 -38.42 0.51
C GLY A 115 15.04 -38.20 -0.28
N ASP A 116 13.86 -38.44 0.32
CA ASP A 116 12.61 -37.97 -0.28
C ASP A 116 12.65 -36.45 -0.41
N THR A 117 12.13 -35.95 -1.54
CA THR A 117 12.17 -34.53 -1.89
C THR A 117 10.75 -34.00 -2.01
N LEU A 118 10.34 -33.13 -1.08
CA LEU A 118 9.06 -32.43 -1.13
C LEU A 118 9.23 -31.14 -1.94
N ASN A 119 8.41 -30.96 -2.98
CA ASN A 119 8.41 -29.76 -3.81
C ASN A 119 7.09 -29.02 -3.70
N VAL A 120 7.15 -27.69 -3.67
CA VAL A 120 5.99 -26.80 -3.65
C VAL A 120 6.06 -25.84 -4.82
N LYS A 121 5.09 -25.97 -5.73
CA LYS A 121 4.96 -25.13 -6.90
C LYS A 121 3.78 -24.16 -6.76
N ILE A 122 4.06 -22.87 -6.95
CA ILE A 122 3.09 -21.79 -6.87
C ILE A 122 3.08 -21.03 -8.20
N PHE A 123 1.97 -21.14 -8.95
CA PHE A 123 1.90 -20.68 -10.34
C PHE A 123 1.89 -19.15 -10.52
N VAL A 124 1.51 -18.40 -9.50
CA VAL A 124 1.46 -16.92 -9.56
C VAL A 124 2.85 -16.31 -9.34
N ASN A 125 3.78 -17.06 -8.74
CA ASN A 125 5.15 -16.60 -8.60
C ASN A 125 5.90 -16.76 -9.92
N LEU A 126 6.47 -15.66 -10.39
CA LEU A 126 7.36 -15.64 -11.55
C LEU A 126 8.75 -16.22 -11.22
N ARG A 127 8.99 -16.57 -9.96
CA ARG A 127 10.31 -16.93 -9.41
C ARG A 127 10.19 -18.04 -8.38
N GLY A 128 10.79 -19.19 -8.73
CA GLY A 128 11.20 -20.29 -7.84
C GLY A 128 10.11 -21.11 -7.12
N ASP A 129 10.42 -22.41 -6.94
CA ASP A 129 9.65 -23.36 -6.14
C ASP A 129 10.34 -23.55 -4.77
N SER A 130 9.63 -24.05 -3.75
CA SER A 130 10.28 -24.49 -2.51
C SER A 130 10.61 -25.97 -2.58
N THR A 131 11.82 -26.35 -2.12
CA THR A 131 12.28 -27.75 -2.10
C THR A 131 12.77 -28.12 -0.71
N VAL A 132 12.35 -29.29 -0.22
CA VAL A 132 12.73 -29.82 1.10
C VAL A 132 13.23 -31.25 0.95
N TYR A 133 14.47 -31.51 1.34
CA TYR A 133 15.02 -32.85 1.47
C TYR A 133 14.80 -33.38 2.88
N LEU A 134 14.12 -34.51 3.00
CA LEU A 134 13.77 -35.12 4.28
C LEU A 134 14.93 -35.97 4.82
N LYS A 135 15.06 -36.00 6.15
CA LYS A 135 16.06 -36.86 6.82
C LYS A 135 15.52 -38.25 7.14
N GLY A 136 14.20 -38.44 7.15
CA GLY A 136 13.55 -39.73 7.31
C GLY A 136 13.47 -40.24 8.75
N GLU A 137 13.71 -39.38 9.73
CA GLU A 137 13.77 -39.73 11.15
C GLU A 137 12.44 -39.41 11.86
N GLY A 138 11.37 -40.09 11.44
CA GLY A 138 10.06 -39.97 12.07
C GLY A 138 9.16 -38.89 11.44
N LYS A 139 8.62 -38.00 12.29
CA LYS A 139 7.75 -36.90 11.85
C LYS A 139 8.59 -35.64 11.71
N GLU A 140 8.51 -35.00 10.56
CA GLU A 140 9.24 -33.77 10.26
C GLU A 140 8.25 -32.60 10.11
N SER A 141 8.68 -31.38 10.44
CA SER A 141 7.91 -30.17 10.21
C SER A 141 8.81 -29.08 9.65
N TYR A 142 8.32 -28.36 8.65
CA TYR A 142 9.08 -27.35 7.94
C TYR A 142 8.17 -26.18 7.52
N ALA A 143 8.68 -24.98 7.71
CA ALA A 143 8.17 -23.76 7.11
C ALA A 143 9.39 -22.92 6.67
N PRO A 144 9.31 -22.24 5.52
CA PRO A 144 10.35 -21.32 5.08
C PRO A 144 10.60 -20.20 6.10
N ARG A 145 11.81 -19.61 6.09
CA ARG A 145 12.20 -18.53 7.01
C ARG A 145 12.63 -17.25 6.31
N PHE A 146 13.21 -17.37 5.11
CA PHE A 146 13.86 -16.27 4.40
C PHE A 146 13.21 -15.98 3.04
N THR A 147 11.97 -16.42 2.85
CA THR A 147 11.17 -16.13 1.67
C THR A 147 9.68 -16.05 2.01
N TRP A 148 8.90 -15.53 1.09
CA TRP A 148 7.45 -15.64 1.07
C TRP A 148 6.96 -15.71 -0.37
N TYR A 149 5.74 -16.18 -0.50
CA TYR A 149 5.04 -16.48 -1.73
C TYR A 149 3.64 -15.87 -1.70
N VAL A 150 3.08 -15.60 -2.87
CA VAL A 150 1.68 -15.14 -2.98
C VAL A 150 0.85 -16.21 -3.65
N PHE A 151 -0.16 -16.72 -2.93
CA PHE A 151 -0.94 -17.87 -3.41
C PHE A 151 -2.28 -18.00 -2.70
N SER A 152 -3.25 -18.55 -3.43
CA SER A 152 -4.43 -19.23 -2.88
C SER A 152 -4.36 -20.74 -3.08
N LYS A 153 -3.55 -21.19 -4.05
CA LYS A 153 -3.40 -22.59 -4.46
C LYS A 153 -1.93 -22.95 -4.66
N ALA A 154 -1.60 -24.22 -4.44
CA ALA A 154 -0.27 -24.76 -4.73
C ALA A 154 -0.36 -26.21 -5.22
N ILE A 155 0.65 -26.64 -5.99
CA ILE A 155 0.91 -28.04 -6.26
C ILE A 155 2.01 -28.52 -5.35
N ILE A 156 1.75 -29.60 -4.63
CA ILE A 156 2.71 -30.22 -3.72
C ILE A 156 3.04 -31.61 -4.26
N SER A 157 4.33 -31.93 -4.39
CA SER A 157 4.76 -33.22 -4.93
C SER A 157 5.90 -33.85 -4.14
N GLY A 158 6.07 -35.16 -4.31
CA GLY A 158 7.22 -35.91 -3.81
C GLY A 158 6.99 -36.77 -2.56
N LEU A 159 5.81 -36.68 -1.92
CA LEU A 159 5.43 -37.54 -0.79
C LEU A 159 4.14 -38.29 -1.06
N SER A 160 4.12 -39.59 -0.81
CA SER A 160 2.95 -40.44 -1.08
C SER A 160 1.90 -40.44 0.05
N ASP A 161 2.32 -40.14 1.28
CA ASP A 161 1.48 -40.07 2.48
C ASP A 161 1.35 -38.62 2.98
N LEU A 162 0.76 -37.77 2.14
CA LEU A 162 0.41 -36.39 2.48
C LEU A 162 -1.11 -36.23 2.60
N SER A 163 -1.55 -35.48 3.61
CA SER A 163 -2.97 -35.20 3.85
C SER A 163 -3.22 -33.73 4.23
N ALA A 164 -4.46 -33.27 4.12
CA ALA A 164 -4.83 -31.88 4.39
C ALA A 164 -4.48 -31.39 5.82
N LYS A 165 -4.37 -32.28 6.81
CA LYS A 165 -3.96 -31.91 8.19
C LYS A 165 -2.49 -31.51 8.29
N ASN A 166 -1.65 -31.95 7.34
CA ASN A 166 -0.23 -31.69 7.32
C ASN A 166 0.11 -30.33 6.69
N VAL A 167 -0.85 -29.69 6.04
CA VAL A 167 -0.60 -28.52 5.18
C VAL A 167 -1.38 -27.34 5.74
N ILE A 168 -0.68 -26.27 6.11
CA ILE A 168 -1.27 -25.03 6.63
C ILE A 168 -0.65 -23.87 5.85
N ALA A 169 -1.47 -23.00 5.27
CA ALA A 169 -0.96 -21.75 4.72
C ALA A 169 -0.88 -20.72 5.85
N GLU A 170 0.27 -20.11 6.05
CA GLU A 170 0.53 -19.09 7.06
C GLU A 170 0.76 -17.76 6.34
N ALA A 171 -0.13 -16.78 6.58
CA ALA A 171 0.03 -15.43 6.08
C ALA A 171 1.02 -14.68 6.96
N VAL A 172 2.04 -14.08 6.36
CA VAL A 172 3.17 -13.49 7.07
C VAL A 172 3.35 -12.07 6.60
N ASN A 173 3.08 -11.10 7.46
CA ASN A 173 3.13 -9.68 7.12
C ASN A 173 3.52 -8.87 8.37
N THR A 174 3.88 -7.60 8.20
CA THR A 174 4.04 -6.64 9.30
C THR A 174 2.79 -6.67 10.17
N ASP A 175 2.96 -6.84 11.49
CA ASP A 175 1.87 -7.03 12.46
C ASP A 175 1.06 -5.75 12.74
N VAL A 176 0.46 -5.17 11.70
CA VAL A 176 -0.44 -4.02 11.78
C VAL A 176 -1.86 -4.53 12.00
N LYS A 177 -2.42 -4.27 13.19
CA LYS A 177 -3.76 -4.74 13.53
C LYS A 177 -4.84 -3.95 12.79
N ILE A 178 -5.85 -4.63 12.27
CA ILE A 178 -7.10 -3.99 11.85
C ILE A 178 -7.71 -3.33 13.10
N SER A 179 -7.93 -2.03 13.04
CA SER A 179 -8.50 -1.22 14.13
C SER A 179 -9.93 -0.77 13.84
N SER A 180 -10.45 -1.12 12.66
CA SER A 180 -11.78 -0.74 12.21
C SER A 180 -12.73 -1.91 12.04
N GLU A 181 -14.01 -1.58 12.00
CA GLU A 181 -15.08 -2.44 11.49
C GLU A 181 -15.89 -1.61 10.50
N PHE A 182 -16.20 -2.17 9.34
CA PHE A 182 -17.01 -1.53 8.30
C PHE A 182 -18.03 -2.53 7.77
N LYS A 183 -19.30 -2.12 7.75
CA LYS A 183 -20.40 -2.93 7.24
C LYS A 183 -21.47 -2.04 6.65
N THR A 184 -22.06 -2.46 5.55
CA THR A 184 -23.19 -1.78 4.91
C THR A 184 -24.27 -2.78 4.54
N SER A 185 -25.44 -2.26 4.15
CA SER A 185 -26.51 -3.07 3.57
C SER A 185 -26.17 -3.62 2.17
N ASN A 186 -25.08 -3.17 1.53
CA ASN A 186 -24.63 -3.64 0.23
C ASN A 186 -23.44 -4.60 0.40
N SER A 187 -23.67 -5.88 0.13
CA SER A 187 -22.65 -6.93 0.27
C SER A 187 -21.43 -6.72 -0.63
N LEU A 188 -21.61 -6.10 -1.81
CA LEU A 188 -20.50 -5.79 -2.70
C LEU A 188 -19.53 -4.80 -2.05
N PHE A 189 -20.02 -3.77 -1.39
CA PHE A 189 -19.15 -2.77 -0.73
C PHE A 189 -18.39 -3.38 0.44
N ASN A 190 -19.04 -4.27 1.20
CA ASN A 190 -18.41 -5.02 2.28
C ASN A 190 -17.27 -5.90 1.74
N GLN A 191 -17.53 -6.60 0.63
CA GLN A 191 -16.55 -7.48 -0.01
C GLN A 191 -15.39 -6.68 -0.62
N ILE A 192 -15.64 -5.53 -1.25
CA ILE A 192 -14.60 -4.63 -1.76
C ILE A 192 -13.65 -4.20 -0.62
N ASN A 193 -14.21 -3.79 0.52
CA ASN A 193 -13.42 -3.43 1.69
C ASN A 193 -12.56 -4.60 2.19
N GLU A 194 -13.13 -5.81 2.26
CA GLU A 194 -12.44 -7.02 2.71
C GLU A 194 -11.26 -7.40 1.81
N ILE A 195 -11.47 -7.47 0.49
CA ILE A 195 -10.40 -7.84 -0.45
C ILE A 195 -9.30 -6.77 -0.51
N TRP A 196 -9.65 -5.49 -0.31
CA TRP A 196 -8.67 -4.43 -0.21
C TRP A 196 -7.84 -4.54 1.07
N GLN A 197 -8.47 -4.78 2.22
CA GLN A 197 -7.74 -5.01 3.48
C GLN A 197 -6.76 -6.18 3.35
N ARG A 198 -7.17 -7.27 2.68
CA ARG A 198 -6.30 -8.40 2.38
C ARG A 198 -5.09 -7.99 1.54
N SER A 199 -5.33 -7.30 0.43
CA SER A 199 -4.25 -6.85 -0.46
C SER A 199 -3.28 -5.91 0.23
N GLN A 200 -3.80 -5.03 1.10
CA GLN A 200 -2.96 -4.12 1.85
C GLN A 200 -2.08 -4.84 2.87
N LEU A 201 -2.63 -5.81 3.61
CA LEU A 201 -1.86 -6.62 4.56
C LEU A 201 -0.81 -7.45 3.84
N ASP A 202 -1.19 -8.12 2.75
CA ASP A 202 -0.29 -8.95 1.95
C ASP A 202 0.93 -8.17 1.43
N ASN A 203 0.78 -6.86 1.22
CA ASN A 203 1.84 -5.96 0.77
C ASN A 203 2.63 -5.30 1.90
N MET A 204 2.27 -5.49 3.17
CA MET A 204 2.99 -4.89 4.30
C MET A 204 4.07 -5.85 4.83
N HIS A 205 5.32 -5.55 4.53
CA HIS A 205 6.49 -6.36 4.96
C HIS A 205 7.62 -5.44 5.41
N GLY A 206 8.34 -5.80 6.47
CA GLY A 206 9.51 -5.05 6.95
C GLY A 206 9.22 -3.59 7.32
N GLY A 207 7.96 -3.28 7.69
CA GLY A 207 7.53 -1.93 8.01
C GLY A 207 7.44 -0.97 6.81
N VAL A 208 7.25 -1.51 5.60
CA VAL A 208 6.89 -0.75 4.38
C VAL A 208 5.72 -1.44 3.67
N ALA A 209 5.05 -0.74 2.75
CA ALA A 209 4.02 -1.33 1.90
C ALA A 209 4.52 -1.39 0.46
N SER A 210 4.57 -2.59 -0.11
CA SER A 210 4.93 -2.80 -1.52
C SER A 210 3.77 -2.51 -2.48
N ASP A 211 4.10 -2.38 -3.76
CA ASP A 211 3.18 -2.36 -4.89
C ASP A 211 2.45 -3.71 -5.03
N CYS A 212 3.23 -4.79 -5.14
CA CYS A 212 2.74 -6.16 -5.21
C CYS A 212 3.64 -7.09 -4.37
N PRO A 213 3.10 -8.17 -3.76
CA PRO A 213 3.88 -8.99 -2.85
C PRO A 213 4.64 -10.14 -3.52
N HIS A 214 4.49 -10.31 -4.84
CA HIS A 214 5.05 -11.45 -5.58
C HIS A 214 6.24 -11.06 -6.47
N ARG A 215 6.06 -10.10 -7.39
CA ARG A 215 7.00 -9.78 -8.48
C ARG A 215 8.07 -8.78 -8.10
N GLU A 216 7.66 -7.55 -7.77
CA GLU A 216 8.58 -6.42 -7.54
C GLU A 216 8.88 -6.23 -6.06
N ARG A 217 7.84 -6.34 -5.21
CA ARG A 217 7.95 -6.18 -3.75
C ARG A 217 8.61 -4.85 -3.36
N SER A 218 8.34 -3.82 -4.18
CA SER A 218 8.97 -2.51 -4.10
C SER A 218 8.05 -1.54 -3.38
N ALA A 219 8.59 -0.77 -2.45
CA ALA A 219 7.81 0.17 -1.66
C ALA A 219 7.57 1.49 -2.41
N TYR A 220 6.77 1.41 -3.47
CA TYR A 220 6.45 2.55 -4.33
C TYR A 220 5.70 3.65 -3.56
N THR A 221 6.26 4.86 -3.60
CA THR A 221 5.77 5.98 -2.77
C THR A 221 4.44 6.56 -3.26
N GLY A 222 4.16 6.48 -4.56
CA GLY A 222 2.88 6.89 -5.16
C GLY A 222 1.71 6.03 -4.69
N ASP A 223 1.89 4.71 -4.70
CA ASP A 223 0.94 3.73 -4.17
C ASP A 223 0.71 3.95 -2.67
N GLY A 224 1.81 4.15 -1.93
CA GLY A 224 1.79 4.47 -0.51
C GLY A 224 0.98 5.70 -0.18
N GLN A 225 1.18 6.82 -0.90
CA GLN A 225 0.46 8.06 -0.61
C GLN A 225 -1.02 7.99 -1.03
N VAL A 226 -1.35 7.31 -2.13
CA VAL A 226 -2.75 7.15 -2.57
C VAL A 226 -3.57 6.38 -1.53
N ALA A 227 -3.00 5.29 -0.99
CA ALA A 227 -3.71 4.43 -0.05
C ALA A 227 -3.64 4.93 1.42
N CYS A 228 -2.77 5.90 1.76
CA CYS A 228 -2.41 6.17 3.16
C CYS A 228 -3.59 6.49 4.07
N VAL A 229 -4.55 7.27 3.56
CA VAL A 229 -5.77 7.63 4.30
C VAL A 229 -6.64 6.40 4.55
N THR A 230 -6.84 5.57 3.52
CA THR A 230 -7.60 4.31 3.63
C THR A 230 -6.94 3.38 4.63
N VAL A 231 -5.60 3.30 4.65
CA VAL A 231 -4.86 2.52 5.67
C VAL A 231 -5.13 3.04 7.07
N MET A 232 -5.04 4.35 7.32
CA MET A 232 -5.29 4.93 8.65
C MET A 232 -6.76 4.83 9.09
N HIS A 233 -7.70 4.65 8.16
CA HIS A 233 -9.09 4.33 8.46
C HIS A 233 -9.35 2.85 8.81
N ASN A 234 -8.40 1.96 8.53
CA ASN A 234 -8.57 0.51 8.69
C ASN A 234 -7.65 -0.13 9.73
N PHE A 235 -6.46 0.41 9.90
CA PHE A 235 -5.39 -0.25 10.64
C PHE A 235 -4.79 0.66 11.70
N ASN A 236 -4.26 0.07 12.77
CA ASN A 236 -3.40 0.73 13.75
C ASN A 236 -2.01 1.00 13.13
N ALA A 237 -1.95 1.97 12.21
CA ALA A 237 -0.84 2.19 11.31
C ALA A 237 0.16 3.27 11.79
N ALA A 238 0.02 3.80 13.00
CA ALA A 238 0.85 4.90 13.48
C ALA A 238 2.35 4.56 13.46
N ALA A 239 2.74 3.45 14.08
CA ALA A 239 4.14 3.00 14.13
C ALA A 239 4.69 2.62 12.75
N PHE A 240 3.85 2.02 11.91
CA PHE A 240 4.16 1.68 10.53
C PHE A 240 4.52 2.92 9.70
N TYR A 241 3.64 3.92 9.67
CA TYR A 241 3.89 5.14 8.91
C TYR A 241 4.99 6.01 9.53
N GLN A 242 5.17 6.01 10.85
CA GLN A 242 6.31 6.70 11.46
C GLN A 242 7.65 6.18 10.91
N LYS A 243 7.78 4.86 10.73
CA LYS A 243 8.97 4.25 10.15
C LYS A 243 9.05 4.52 8.65
N TRP A 244 7.99 4.28 7.89
CA TRP A 244 8.07 4.38 6.43
C TRP A 244 8.22 5.81 5.91
N ILE A 245 7.55 6.80 6.54
CA ILE A 245 7.76 8.22 6.21
C ILE A 245 9.20 8.64 6.47
N ARG A 246 9.83 8.12 7.55
CA ARG A 246 11.26 8.32 7.79
C ARG A 246 12.09 7.72 6.65
N ASP A 247 11.79 6.51 6.19
CA ASP A 247 12.52 5.92 5.06
C ASP A 247 12.41 6.79 3.80
N ILE A 248 11.24 7.36 3.50
CA ILE A 248 11.04 8.29 2.36
C ILE A 248 11.93 9.52 2.49
N ARG A 249 12.02 10.09 3.69
CA ARG A 249 12.90 11.22 3.98
C ARG A 249 14.38 10.83 3.83
N ASP A 250 14.76 9.67 4.34
CA ASP A 250 16.16 9.23 4.39
C ASP A 250 16.69 8.90 2.97
N VAL A 251 15.83 8.57 2.01
CA VAL A 251 16.20 8.37 0.59
C VAL A 251 16.14 9.64 -0.26
N GLN A 252 15.68 10.77 0.29
CA GLN A 252 15.62 12.03 -0.44
C GLN A 252 17.04 12.48 -0.81
N ASN A 253 17.23 12.88 -2.07
CA ASN A 253 18.50 13.39 -2.53
C ASN A 253 18.77 14.77 -1.89
N ILE A 254 19.84 14.85 -1.11
CA ILE A 254 20.21 16.05 -0.34
C ILE A 254 20.65 17.24 -1.22
N GLU A 255 21.08 17.00 -2.45
CA GLU A 255 21.55 18.05 -3.37
C GLU A 255 20.39 18.62 -4.18
N THR A 256 19.56 17.75 -4.76
CA THR A 256 18.50 18.14 -5.69
C THR A 256 17.15 18.36 -5.01
N GLY A 257 16.94 17.76 -3.84
CA GLY A 257 15.65 17.69 -3.16
C GLY A 257 14.71 16.61 -3.71
N TYR A 258 15.13 15.86 -4.74
CA TYR A 258 14.35 14.80 -5.37
C TYR A 258 14.05 13.66 -4.39
N VAL A 259 12.78 13.32 -4.25
CA VAL A 259 12.32 12.10 -3.57
C VAL A 259 12.16 10.98 -4.60
N PRO A 260 12.89 9.85 -4.45
CA PRO A 260 12.74 8.70 -5.33
C PRO A 260 11.35 8.06 -5.33
N ASN A 261 11.06 7.30 -6.38
CA ASN A 261 9.76 6.65 -6.55
C ASN A 261 9.54 5.43 -5.64
N GLY A 262 10.56 4.98 -4.91
CA GLY A 262 10.47 3.89 -3.93
C GLY A 262 11.30 4.20 -2.69
N ALA A 263 10.81 3.80 -1.52
CA ALA A 263 11.49 4.02 -0.24
C ALA A 263 11.36 2.78 0.68
N PRO A 264 12.45 2.09 1.05
CA PRO A 264 13.84 2.33 0.68
C PRO A 264 14.10 2.39 -0.83
N TRP A 265 15.15 3.11 -1.23
CA TRP A 265 15.50 3.27 -2.64
C TRP A 265 15.86 1.92 -3.24
N GLN A 266 15.23 1.59 -4.38
CA GLN A 266 15.56 0.42 -5.17
C GLN A 266 15.73 0.81 -6.63
N PRO A 267 16.70 0.22 -7.35
CA PRO A 267 16.85 0.46 -8.77
C PRO A 267 15.64 -0.09 -9.51
N GLY A 268 15.13 0.69 -10.47
CA GLY A 268 14.04 0.25 -11.34
C GLY A 268 12.64 0.66 -10.88
N CYS A 269 12.44 1.30 -9.72
CA CYS A 269 11.13 1.84 -9.36
C CYS A 269 10.70 2.95 -10.35
N GLY A 270 9.64 2.67 -11.11
CA GLY A 270 8.95 3.64 -11.94
C GLY A 270 8.18 4.68 -11.13
N GLY A 271 7.74 5.76 -11.75
CA GLY A 271 6.93 6.75 -11.07
C GLY A 271 6.91 8.09 -11.77
N GLY A 272 6.96 9.16 -10.99
CA GLY A 272 6.86 10.53 -11.49
C GLY A 272 6.53 11.50 -10.38
N VAL A 273 6.02 12.68 -10.75
CA VAL A 273 5.69 13.75 -9.79
C VAL A 273 4.77 13.26 -8.64
N PRO A 274 3.72 12.47 -8.89
CA PRO A 274 2.85 11.98 -7.81
C PRO A 274 3.54 11.06 -6.79
N TRP A 275 4.64 10.38 -7.17
CA TRP A 275 5.40 9.51 -6.27
C TRP A 275 6.24 10.33 -5.30
N GLY A 276 7.02 11.29 -5.81
CA GLY A 276 7.82 12.18 -4.96
C GLY A 276 6.95 13.05 -4.03
N ALA A 277 5.71 13.37 -4.45
CA ALA A 277 4.74 14.11 -3.65
C ALA A 277 4.35 13.40 -2.34
N ALA A 278 4.63 12.09 -2.19
CA ALA A 278 4.45 11.36 -0.95
C ALA A 278 5.13 12.03 0.25
N MET A 279 6.27 12.70 0.05
CA MET A 279 6.98 13.40 1.11
C MET A 279 6.22 14.61 1.66
N ASN A 280 5.30 15.18 0.90
CA ASN A 280 4.43 16.27 1.36
C ASN A 280 3.07 15.75 1.83
N ILE A 281 2.53 14.72 1.17
CA ILE A 281 1.20 14.18 1.42
C ILE A 281 1.16 13.32 2.69
N MET A 282 2.06 12.35 2.82
CA MET A 282 1.99 11.37 3.92
C MET A 282 2.22 12.00 5.30
N PRO A 283 3.19 12.92 5.52
CA PRO A 283 3.34 13.59 6.81
C PRO A 283 2.12 14.43 7.19
N TRP A 284 1.51 15.11 6.22
CA TRP A 284 0.31 15.92 6.45
C TRP A 284 -0.90 15.06 6.83
N GLU A 285 -1.20 14.02 6.06
CA GLU A 285 -2.32 13.11 6.36
C GLU A 285 -2.10 12.36 7.68
N PHE A 286 -0.86 12.00 8.01
CA PHE A 286 -0.50 11.43 9.31
C PHE A 286 -0.79 12.41 10.46
N TYR A 287 -0.37 13.66 10.31
CA TYR A 287 -0.65 14.71 11.28
C TYR A 287 -2.16 14.92 11.46
N LEU A 288 -2.93 14.92 10.37
CA LEU A 288 -4.38 14.99 10.44
C LEU A 288 -4.99 13.83 11.23
N HIS A 289 -4.58 12.59 10.96
CA HIS A 289 -5.17 11.42 11.62
C HIS A 289 -4.75 11.24 13.09
N TYR A 290 -3.50 11.56 13.43
CA TYR A 290 -2.95 11.27 14.77
C TYR A 290 -2.65 12.50 15.62
N GLY A 291 -2.66 13.70 15.03
CA GLY A 291 -2.37 14.95 15.73
C GLY A 291 -0.91 15.11 16.16
N ASP A 292 0.01 14.28 15.62
CA ASP A 292 1.42 14.29 16.00
C ASP A 292 2.19 15.38 15.25
N ARG A 293 2.29 16.55 15.86
CA ARG A 293 3.04 17.70 15.32
C ARG A 293 4.51 17.37 15.06
N ARG A 294 5.12 16.43 15.83
CA ARG A 294 6.53 16.06 15.64
C ARG A 294 6.78 15.40 14.29
N MET A 295 5.75 14.75 13.71
CA MET A 295 5.82 14.22 12.34
C MET A 295 6.11 15.33 11.34
N LEU A 296 5.44 16.48 11.48
CA LEU A 296 5.67 17.63 10.61
C LEU A 296 7.06 18.23 10.89
N GLU A 297 7.41 18.47 12.15
CA GLU A 297 8.71 19.05 12.52
C GLU A 297 9.89 18.23 11.97
N ALA A 298 9.81 16.90 12.04
CA ALA A 298 10.86 15.99 11.57
C ALA A 298 10.97 15.87 10.03
N ASN A 299 9.94 16.29 9.29
CA ASN A 299 9.87 16.14 7.83
C ASN A 299 9.77 17.48 7.10
N TYR A 300 9.58 18.59 7.81
CA TYR A 300 9.28 19.89 7.20
C TYR A 300 10.38 20.35 6.23
N TRP A 301 11.65 20.15 6.58
CA TRP A 301 12.75 20.46 5.68
C TRP A 301 12.65 19.66 4.36
N ALA A 302 12.38 18.35 4.45
CA ALA A 302 12.24 17.49 3.28
C ALA A 302 11.04 17.87 2.40
N MET A 303 9.93 18.31 3.00
CA MET A 303 8.77 18.85 2.28
C MET A 303 9.17 20.08 1.45
N LYS A 304 9.99 20.98 2.00
CA LYS A 304 10.47 22.18 1.29
C LYS A 304 11.42 21.82 0.15
N GLU A 305 12.34 20.88 0.38
CA GLU A 305 13.28 20.42 -0.64
C GLU A 305 12.58 19.72 -1.81
N GLN A 306 11.53 18.94 -1.53
CA GLN A 306 10.72 18.33 -2.59
C GLN A 306 9.99 19.40 -3.42
N VAL A 307 9.42 20.44 -2.79
CA VAL A 307 8.83 21.57 -3.54
C VAL A 307 9.91 22.30 -4.34
N ARG A 308 11.11 22.53 -3.77
CA ARG A 308 12.24 23.15 -4.48
C ARG A 308 12.63 22.35 -5.73
N TYR A 309 12.69 21.03 -5.62
CA TYR A 309 12.92 20.14 -6.76
C TYR A 309 11.81 20.29 -7.80
N MET A 310 10.54 20.26 -7.40
CA MET A 310 9.43 20.38 -8.34
C MET A 310 9.43 21.73 -9.08
N LEU A 311 9.87 22.80 -8.43
CA LEU A 311 9.97 24.13 -9.04
C LEU A 311 11.02 24.22 -10.16
N THR A 312 11.96 23.28 -10.27
CA THR A 312 12.90 23.23 -11.42
C THR A 312 12.22 22.81 -12.72
N TRP A 313 10.97 22.34 -12.64
CA TRP A 313 10.16 21.89 -13.77
C TRP A 313 9.02 22.88 -14.10
N LEU A 314 9.06 24.09 -13.56
CA LEU A 314 8.10 25.14 -13.89
C LEU A 314 8.22 25.55 -15.35
N THR A 315 7.07 25.67 -16.00
CA THR A 315 6.92 26.23 -17.33
C THR A 315 6.76 27.76 -17.26
N ALA A 316 6.88 28.43 -18.41
CA ALA A 316 6.79 29.90 -18.48
C ALA A 316 5.40 30.47 -18.08
N ASP A 317 4.33 29.70 -18.24
CA ASP A 317 2.96 30.05 -17.86
C ASP A 317 2.62 29.72 -16.39
N GLY A 318 3.57 29.14 -15.65
CA GLY A 318 3.47 28.86 -14.21
C GLY A 318 2.84 27.50 -13.88
N THR A 319 2.63 26.64 -14.87
CA THR A 319 2.32 25.20 -14.69
C THR A 319 3.62 24.40 -14.49
N MET A 320 3.50 23.09 -14.30
CA MET A 320 4.65 22.19 -14.11
C MET A 320 4.62 21.07 -15.14
N LEU A 321 5.77 20.80 -15.79
CA LEU A 321 5.94 19.66 -16.67
C LEU A 321 7.28 18.97 -16.41
N ALA A 322 7.28 17.94 -15.56
CA ALA A 322 8.45 17.11 -15.39
C ALA A 322 8.71 16.27 -16.64
N LYS A 323 9.99 16.15 -16.99
CA LYS A 323 10.49 15.30 -18.09
C LYS A 323 11.76 14.58 -17.63
N SER A 324 11.63 13.84 -16.55
CA SER A 324 12.75 13.14 -15.91
C SER A 324 13.39 12.16 -16.90
N THR A 325 14.71 12.12 -16.93
CA THR A 325 15.48 11.21 -17.78
C THR A 325 16.15 10.13 -16.93
N ASN A 326 16.68 9.07 -17.55
CA ASN A 326 17.52 8.11 -16.85
C ASN A 326 19.00 8.50 -16.98
N CYS A 327 19.90 7.86 -16.22
CA CYS A 327 21.34 8.14 -16.24
C CYS A 327 22.00 7.93 -17.61
N ASN A 328 21.35 7.18 -18.51
CA ASN A 328 21.91 6.76 -19.80
C ASN A 328 21.34 7.53 -21.00
N SER A 329 20.43 8.48 -20.78
CA SER A 329 19.76 9.23 -21.84
C SER A 329 19.40 10.65 -21.41
N LYS A 330 19.43 11.59 -22.36
CA LYS A 330 18.89 12.94 -22.20
C LYS A 330 17.42 13.05 -22.63
N GLU A 331 16.87 11.98 -23.21
CA GLU A 331 15.46 11.93 -23.57
C GLU A 331 14.60 11.60 -22.33
N PRO A 332 13.39 12.18 -22.22
CA PRO A 332 12.46 11.88 -21.15
C PRO A 332 12.19 10.37 -21.10
N ASN A 333 12.31 9.79 -19.91
CA ASN A 333 12.06 8.38 -19.71
C ASN A 333 10.61 8.18 -19.27
N TYR A 334 9.81 7.46 -20.06
CA TYR A 334 8.41 7.18 -19.74
C TYR A 334 8.23 6.59 -18.33
N TRP A 335 9.09 5.65 -17.93
CA TRP A 335 9.04 4.98 -16.64
C TRP A 335 9.24 5.92 -15.45
N LEU A 336 9.84 7.10 -15.66
CA LEU A 336 10.02 8.13 -14.63
C LEU A 336 8.99 9.27 -14.72
N ASN A 337 7.98 9.14 -15.60
CA ASN A 337 6.94 10.14 -15.84
C ASN A 337 5.55 9.49 -16.07
N LEU A 338 5.14 8.51 -15.25
CA LEU A 338 3.96 7.63 -15.47
C LEU A 338 2.57 8.33 -15.49
N GLY A 339 2.45 9.55 -14.97
CA GLY A 339 1.16 10.26 -14.90
C GLY A 339 0.12 9.59 -13.99
N ASP A 340 -1.16 9.58 -14.40
CA ASP A 340 -2.25 8.92 -13.68
C ASP A 340 -2.33 7.43 -14.02
N TRP A 341 -1.50 6.63 -13.35
CA TRP A 341 -1.22 5.23 -13.70
C TRP A 341 -2.43 4.29 -13.67
N ALA A 342 -2.40 3.28 -14.53
CA ALA A 342 -3.38 2.19 -14.65
C ALA A 342 -4.86 2.60 -14.88
N PRO A 343 -5.17 3.61 -15.73
CA PRO A 343 -6.57 3.89 -16.06
C PRO A 343 -7.14 2.78 -16.94
N ALA A 344 -8.45 2.57 -16.88
CA ALA A 344 -9.11 1.57 -17.72
C ALA A 344 -9.08 1.92 -19.22
N PHE A 345 -8.94 3.20 -19.57
CA PHE A 345 -9.09 3.70 -20.94
C PHE A 345 -7.88 4.53 -21.41
N ALA A 346 -7.64 5.70 -20.83
CA ALA A 346 -6.52 6.57 -21.16
C ALA A 346 -6.14 7.47 -19.98
N ILE A 347 -4.96 8.10 -20.08
CA ILE A 347 -4.44 9.02 -19.07
C ILE A 347 -4.82 10.48 -19.41
N PRO A 348 -5.05 11.35 -18.41
CA PRO A 348 -5.13 12.79 -18.60
C PRO A 348 -3.76 13.37 -18.99
N LEU A 349 -3.73 14.66 -19.34
CA LEU A 349 -2.48 15.36 -19.68
C LEU A 349 -1.49 15.32 -18.49
N GLU A 350 -0.24 14.91 -18.75
CA GLU A 350 0.82 14.87 -17.73
C GLU A 350 1.02 16.22 -17.04
N GLU A 351 1.05 17.31 -17.81
CA GLU A 351 1.21 18.68 -17.29
C GLU A 351 0.08 19.06 -16.31
N LEU A 352 -1.15 18.57 -16.55
CA LEU A 352 -2.28 18.80 -15.66
C LEU A 352 -2.05 18.10 -14.32
N VAL A 353 -1.67 16.82 -14.35
CA VAL A 353 -1.40 16.02 -13.14
C VAL A 353 -0.19 16.59 -12.38
N HIS A 354 0.90 16.92 -13.06
CA HIS A 354 2.10 17.51 -12.48
C HIS A 354 1.80 18.85 -11.80
N THR A 355 1.03 19.71 -12.46
CA THR A 355 0.62 21.01 -11.89
C THR A 355 -0.30 20.83 -10.67
N PHE A 356 -1.22 19.86 -10.71
CA PHE A 356 -2.05 19.52 -9.56
C PHE A 356 -1.21 19.10 -8.34
N TYR A 357 -0.22 18.23 -8.54
CA TYR A 357 0.65 17.80 -7.45
C TYR A 357 1.59 18.91 -6.96
N LEU A 358 2.04 19.84 -7.81
CA LEU A 358 2.77 21.01 -7.35
C LEU A 358 1.91 21.91 -6.45
N TRP A 359 0.68 22.17 -6.86
CA TRP A 359 -0.28 22.91 -6.02
C TRP A 359 -0.47 22.21 -4.68
N ARG A 360 -0.73 20.90 -4.68
CA ARG A 360 -0.98 20.15 -3.45
C ARG A 360 0.22 20.09 -2.52
N CYS A 361 1.43 19.89 -3.06
CA CYS A 361 2.65 19.90 -2.26
C CYS A 361 2.91 21.28 -1.66
N ALA A 362 2.69 22.37 -2.43
CA ALA A 362 2.81 23.73 -1.91
C ALA A 362 1.76 24.01 -0.81
N ASP A 363 0.50 23.62 -1.02
CA ASP A 363 -0.59 23.80 -0.04
C ASP A 363 -0.27 23.07 1.27
N TYR A 364 0.09 21.79 1.21
CA TYR A 364 0.40 21.01 2.41
C TYR A 364 1.68 21.47 3.09
N THR A 365 2.66 21.99 2.35
CA THR A 365 3.84 22.62 2.95
C THR A 365 3.47 23.92 3.67
N ALA A 366 2.55 24.72 3.12
CA ALA A 366 2.03 25.91 3.80
C ALA A 366 1.32 25.53 5.10
N LYS A 367 0.39 24.57 5.03
CA LYS A 367 -0.37 24.09 6.20
C LYS A 367 0.53 23.46 7.27
N ALA A 368 1.55 22.70 6.87
CA ALA A 368 2.55 22.19 7.79
C ALA A 368 3.33 23.33 8.47
N ALA A 369 3.69 24.37 7.72
CA ALA A 369 4.35 25.56 8.26
C ALA A 369 3.49 26.25 9.32
N GLU A 370 2.20 26.42 9.05
CA GLU A 370 1.23 26.99 10.01
C GLU A 370 1.15 26.15 11.28
N ALA A 371 0.98 24.82 11.14
CA ALA A 371 0.84 23.89 12.26
C ALA A 371 2.07 23.87 13.19
N ILE A 372 3.28 24.09 12.66
CA ILE A 372 4.51 24.18 13.44
C ILE A 372 4.86 25.61 13.91
N GLY A 373 4.11 26.62 13.46
CA GLY A 373 4.27 28.03 13.85
C GLY A 373 5.23 28.85 12.98
N ASN A 374 5.58 28.38 11.78
CA ASN A 374 6.42 29.09 10.82
C ASN A 374 5.59 29.98 9.88
N VAL A 375 5.27 31.19 10.35
CA VAL A 375 4.42 32.16 9.64
C VAL A 375 5.02 32.65 8.32
N THR A 376 6.35 32.77 8.24
CA THR A 376 7.04 33.24 7.03
C THR A 376 6.87 32.23 5.90
N ASP A 377 7.18 30.97 6.16
CA ASP A 377 7.06 29.93 5.14
C ASP A 377 5.58 29.65 4.82
N PHE A 378 4.67 29.72 5.80
CA PHE A 378 3.22 29.65 5.54
C PHE A 378 2.81 30.64 4.45
N ARG A 379 3.14 31.93 4.62
CA ARG A 379 2.79 32.97 3.63
C ARG A 379 3.41 32.67 2.25
N TYR A 380 4.68 32.27 2.21
CA TYR A 380 5.38 31.97 0.97
C TYR A 380 4.72 30.82 0.20
N TYR A 381 4.48 29.69 0.87
CA TYR A 381 3.90 28.51 0.23
C TYR A 381 2.41 28.67 -0.08
N SER A 382 1.65 29.43 0.71
CA SER A 382 0.27 29.80 0.37
C SER A 382 0.19 30.61 -0.91
N GLU A 383 1.07 31.61 -1.09
CA GLU A 383 1.13 32.39 -2.33
C GLU A 383 1.65 31.56 -3.51
N LEU A 384 2.57 30.61 -3.29
CA LEU A 384 2.96 29.65 -4.33
C LEU A 384 1.76 28.80 -4.76
N ALA A 385 1.05 28.17 -3.83
CA ALA A 385 -0.12 27.35 -4.12
C ALA A 385 -1.19 28.15 -4.89
N LYS A 386 -1.47 29.39 -4.47
CA LYS A 386 -2.40 30.29 -5.16
C LYS A 386 -1.97 30.59 -6.60
N ARG A 387 -0.67 30.86 -6.84
CA ARG A 387 -0.15 31.13 -8.20
C ARG A 387 -0.26 29.91 -9.11
N VAL A 388 0.11 28.72 -8.61
CA VAL A 388 0.04 27.46 -9.37
C VAL A 388 -1.42 27.11 -9.69
N LYS A 389 -2.34 27.27 -8.73
CA LYS A 389 -3.78 27.12 -8.96
C LYS A 389 -4.30 28.07 -10.04
N GLY A 390 -3.89 29.33 -10.00
CA GLY A 390 -4.23 30.30 -11.04
C GLY A 390 -3.71 29.89 -12.44
N ALA A 391 -2.48 29.37 -12.52
CA ALA A 391 -1.92 28.86 -13.77
C ALA A 391 -2.69 27.64 -14.30
N PHE A 392 -3.03 26.70 -13.42
CA PHE A 392 -3.84 25.53 -13.75
C PHE A 392 -5.17 25.92 -14.43
N HIS A 393 -5.94 26.81 -13.81
CA HIS A 393 -7.24 27.23 -14.36
C HIS A 393 -7.11 27.98 -15.68
N ARG A 394 -6.08 28.82 -15.86
CA ARG A 394 -5.84 29.53 -17.12
C ARG A 394 -5.46 28.60 -18.26
N LYS A 395 -4.68 27.56 -17.97
CA LYS A 395 -4.12 26.64 -18.97
C LYS A 395 -5.12 25.58 -19.40
N PHE A 396 -5.82 24.96 -18.45
CA PHE A 396 -6.52 23.70 -18.70
C PHE A 396 -8.05 23.83 -18.82
N TYR A 397 -8.65 24.95 -18.40
CA TYR A 397 -10.10 25.13 -18.56
C TYR A 397 -10.48 25.51 -19.99
N ASP A 398 -11.21 24.64 -20.67
CA ASP A 398 -11.82 24.91 -21.97
C ASP A 398 -13.18 25.59 -21.74
N ARG A 399 -13.28 26.88 -22.08
CA ARG A 399 -14.51 27.68 -21.89
C ARG A 399 -15.65 27.27 -22.81
N GLU A 400 -15.35 26.74 -23.99
CA GLU A 400 -16.37 26.32 -24.96
C GLU A 400 -16.97 24.98 -24.56
N LYS A 401 -16.10 24.05 -24.16
CA LYS A 401 -16.49 22.69 -23.73
C LYS A 401 -16.82 22.60 -22.24
N LYS A 402 -16.62 23.68 -21.47
CA LYS A 402 -16.98 23.77 -20.06
C LYS A 402 -16.33 22.67 -19.21
N THR A 403 -15.08 22.37 -19.49
CA THR A 403 -14.38 21.19 -18.94
C THR A 403 -12.89 21.43 -18.79
N TYR A 404 -12.25 20.68 -17.90
CA TYR A 404 -10.78 20.56 -17.83
C TYR A 404 -10.24 19.41 -18.67
N GLY A 405 -11.13 18.62 -19.28
CA GLY A 405 -10.79 17.42 -20.03
C GLY A 405 -11.41 16.17 -19.42
N ASP A 406 -11.03 15.03 -19.96
CA ASP A 406 -11.53 13.70 -19.63
C ASP A 406 -10.60 12.99 -18.63
N TYR A 407 -10.90 11.72 -18.31
CA TYR A 407 -10.02 10.82 -17.56
C TYR A 407 -9.57 11.38 -16.20
N GLY A 408 -10.50 11.99 -15.46
CA GLY A 408 -10.26 12.55 -14.14
C GLY A 408 -9.81 14.02 -14.10
N SER A 409 -9.62 14.67 -15.26
CA SER A 409 -9.20 16.08 -15.31
C SER A 409 -10.16 17.01 -14.55
N ASN A 410 -11.48 16.81 -14.71
CA ASN A 410 -12.51 17.53 -13.93
C ASN A 410 -12.45 17.24 -12.43
N ILE A 411 -12.10 16.01 -12.04
CA ILE A 411 -11.93 15.62 -10.64
C ILE A 411 -10.78 16.39 -10.01
N PHE A 412 -9.59 16.40 -10.63
CA PHE A 412 -8.44 17.17 -10.14
C PHE A 412 -8.76 18.66 -10.00
N ALA A 413 -9.47 19.23 -10.98
CA ALA A 413 -9.85 20.63 -10.96
C ALA A 413 -10.82 20.96 -9.80
N LEU A 414 -11.81 20.10 -9.55
CA LEU A 414 -12.76 20.26 -8.44
C LEU A 414 -12.09 20.12 -7.08
N VAL A 415 -11.13 19.20 -6.92
CA VAL A 415 -10.32 19.07 -5.71
C VAL A 415 -9.47 20.31 -5.47
N MET A 416 -8.85 20.85 -6.53
CA MET A 416 -8.10 22.11 -6.47
C MET A 416 -9.02 23.32 -6.15
N GLY A 417 -10.30 23.22 -6.55
CA GLY A 417 -11.36 24.19 -6.34
C GLY A 417 -11.56 25.09 -7.56
N VAL A 418 -12.63 24.82 -8.33
CA VAL A 418 -12.98 25.56 -9.56
C VAL A 418 -13.56 26.95 -9.22
N PRO A 419 -13.29 28.00 -10.03
CA PRO A 419 -13.93 29.30 -9.88
C PRO A 419 -15.46 29.23 -9.93
N GLU A 420 -16.14 30.05 -9.12
CA GLU A 420 -17.60 30.03 -8.94
C GLU A 420 -18.35 30.12 -10.28
N GLU A 421 -17.88 30.96 -11.21
CA GLU A 421 -18.50 31.17 -12.51
C GLU A 421 -18.48 29.93 -13.42
N SER A 422 -17.55 29.00 -13.19
CA SER A 422 -17.38 27.77 -13.97
C SER A 422 -17.80 26.51 -13.20
N TYR A 423 -18.09 26.63 -11.91
CA TYR A 423 -18.34 25.48 -11.02
C TYR A 423 -19.52 24.63 -11.49
N LYS A 424 -20.69 25.23 -11.72
CA LYS A 424 -21.89 24.50 -12.16
C LYS A 424 -21.69 23.80 -13.51
N ASP A 425 -20.99 24.47 -14.41
CA ASP A 425 -20.67 23.97 -15.75
C ASP A 425 -19.77 22.73 -15.65
N VAL A 426 -18.70 22.79 -14.86
CA VAL A 426 -17.78 21.65 -14.67
C VAL A 426 -18.46 20.47 -13.98
N VAL A 427 -19.30 20.70 -12.97
CA VAL A 427 -20.07 19.63 -12.29
C VAL A 427 -21.07 18.98 -13.26
N ALA A 428 -21.74 19.77 -14.10
CA ALA A 428 -22.65 19.25 -15.12
C ALA A 428 -21.90 18.40 -16.15
N THR A 429 -20.75 18.88 -16.66
CA THR A 429 -19.94 18.15 -17.62
C THR A 429 -19.38 16.86 -17.01
N LEU A 430 -18.92 16.87 -15.76
CA LEU A 430 -18.48 15.67 -15.05
C LEU A 430 -19.63 14.65 -14.91
N ARG A 431 -20.83 15.09 -14.53
CA ARG A 431 -22.00 14.19 -14.47
C ARG A 431 -22.28 13.58 -15.84
N GLN A 432 -22.26 14.39 -16.89
CA GLN A 432 -22.51 13.93 -18.26
C GLN A 432 -21.44 12.91 -18.70
N GLU A 433 -20.17 13.20 -18.44
CA GLU A 433 -19.04 12.32 -18.71
C GLU A 433 -19.23 10.96 -18.04
N VAL A 434 -19.43 10.93 -16.72
CA VAL A 434 -19.53 9.67 -15.97
C VAL A 434 -20.80 8.89 -16.31
N VAL A 435 -21.96 9.56 -16.33
CA VAL A 435 -23.26 8.90 -16.50
C VAL A 435 -23.55 8.54 -17.95
N GLU A 436 -23.33 9.48 -18.88
CA GLU A 436 -23.74 9.29 -20.27
C GLU A 436 -22.64 8.67 -21.13
N LYS A 437 -21.40 9.16 -21.01
CA LYS A 437 -20.29 8.69 -21.85
C LYS A 437 -19.72 7.37 -21.33
N TYR A 438 -19.45 7.27 -20.03
CA TYR A 438 -18.88 6.06 -19.41
C TYR A 438 -19.92 5.15 -18.76
N LYS A 439 -21.23 5.44 -18.89
CA LYS A 439 -22.32 4.57 -18.43
C LYS A 439 -22.15 4.15 -16.96
N ASN A 440 -21.86 5.12 -16.09
CA ASN A 440 -21.56 4.92 -14.67
C ASN A 440 -20.33 4.04 -14.40
N HIS A 441 -19.30 4.08 -15.24
CA HIS A 441 -18.02 3.45 -14.97
C HIS A 441 -16.94 4.47 -14.63
N LEU A 442 -15.97 4.05 -13.84
CA LEU A 442 -14.77 4.85 -13.58
C LEU A 442 -13.89 4.90 -14.84
N ASN A 443 -13.22 6.03 -15.04
CA ASN A 443 -12.33 6.27 -16.18
C ASN A 443 -10.95 6.82 -15.78
N THR A 444 -10.56 6.64 -14.51
CA THR A 444 -9.36 7.26 -13.92
C THR A 444 -8.29 6.23 -13.59
N GLY A 445 -7.04 6.70 -13.51
CA GLY A 445 -5.95 5.96 -12.90
C GLY A 445 -5.97 6.08 -11.37
N ILE A 446 -4.89 5.68 -10.71
CA ILE A 446 -4.84 5.58 -9.24
C ILE A 446 -4.99 6.93 -8.54
N PHE A 447 -4.42 8.00 -9.09
CA PHE A 447 -4.44 9.33 -8.47
C PHE A 447 -5.78 10.01 -8.74
N GLY A 448 -6.37 9.82 -9.93
CA GLY A 448 -7.74 10.27 -10.19
C GLY A 448 -8.76 9.52 -9.33
N THR A 449 -8.62 8.20 -9.22
CA THR A 449 -9.51 7.33 -8.43
C THR A 449 -9.50 7.72 -6.94
N GLN A 450 -8.35 8.13 -6.41
CA GLN A 450 -8.20 8.62 -5.03
C GLN A 450 -9.25 9.68 -4.66
N PHE A 451 -9.58 10.58 -5.58
CA PHE A 451 -10.53 11.67 -5.31
C PHE A 451 -11.90 11.44 -5.93
N PHE A 452 -12.03 10.51 -6.86
CA PHE A 452 -13.18 10.36 -7.73
C PHE A 452 -14.52 10.33 -6.97
N PHE A 453 -14.65 9.39 -6.03
CA PHE A 453 -15.91 9.18 -5.30
C PHE A 453 -16.21 10.29 -4.30
N GLU A 454 -15.21 10.75 -3.53
CA GLU A 454 -15.40 11.87 -2.59
C GLU A 454 -15.74 13.18 -3.32
N THR A 455 -15.13 13.41 -4.49
CA THR A 455 -15.40 14.61 -5.31
C THR A 455 -16.81 14.57 -5.88
N LEU A 456 -17.25 13.43 -6.44
CA LEU A 456 -18.64 13.28 -6.88
C LEU A 456 -19.62 13.59 -5.73
N ALA A 457 -19.39 12.99 -4.56
CA ALA A 457 -20.25 13.20 -3.40
C ALA A 457 -20.26 14.66 -2.91
N ALA A 458 -19.09 15.29 -2.80
CA ALA A 458 -18.96 16.68 -2.36
C ALA A 458 -19.67 17.68 -3.30
N ASN A 459 -19.85 17.30 -4.57
CA ASN A 459 -20.49 18.11 -5.60
C ASN A 459 -21.97 17.71 -5.87
N GLY A 460 -22.60 16.99 -4.93
CA GLY A 460 -24.02 16.62 -5.03
C GLY A 460 -24.31 15.43 -5.95
N LEU A 461 -23.29 14.69 -6.36
CA LEU A 461 -23.37 13.52 -7.25
C LEU A 461 -23.12 12.21 -6.48
N ASN A 462 -23.54 12.12 -5.21
CA ASN A 462 -23.34 10.92 -4.39
C ASN A 462 -24.14 9.71 -4.90
N ASP A 463 -25.25 9.96 -5.59
CA ASP A 463 -26.00 8.94 -6.35
C ASP A 463 -25.12 8.33 -7.44
N VAL A 464 -24.41 9.17 -8.21
CA VAL A 464 -23.49 8.70 -9.26
C VAL A 464 -22.31 7.95 -8.66
N ALA A 465 -21.73 8.44 -7.56
CA ALA A 465 -20.65 7.75 -6.86
C ALA A 465 -21.06 6.32 -6.45
N TYR A 466 -22.28 6.17 -5.94
CA TYR A 466 -22.84 4.85 -5.61
C TYR A 466 -22.99 3.96 -6.84
N GLU A 467 -23.59 4.45 -7.92
CA GLU A 467 -23.77 3.64 -9.14
C GLU A 467 -22.44 3.20 -9.74
N VAL A 468 -21.39 4.02 -9.68
CA VAL A 468 -20.05 3.66 -10.15
C VAL A 468 -19.42 2.58 -9.27
N MET A 469 -19.46 2.74 -7.95
CA MET A 469 -18.91 1.74 -7.02
C MET A 469 -19.68 0.41 -7.09
N ASN A 470 -20.96 0.46 -7.49
CA ASN A 470 -21.85 -0.68 -7.55
C ASN A 470 -21.88 -1.39 -8.93
N GLN A 471 -21.03 -0.99 -9.87
CA GLN A 471 -20.87 -1.72 -11.14
C GLN A 471 -20.31 -3.13 -10.93
N SER A 472 -20.65 -4.04 -11.85
CA SER A 472 -20.22 -5.45 -11.81
C SER A 472 -19.54 -5.94 -13.10
N ASP A 473 -19.49 -5.06 -14.11
CA ASP A 473 -18.82 -5.23 -15.40
C ASP A 473 -17.64 -4.26 -15.55
N PHE A 474 -16.87 -4.45 -16.61
CA PHE A 474 -15.60 -3.77 -16.80
C PHE A 474 -15.80 -2.29 -17.18
N PRO A 475 -15.03 -1.36 -16.58
CA PRO A 475 -14.11 -1.51 -15.44
C PRO A 475 -14.78 -1.26 -14.07
N SER A 476 -14.65 -2.19 -13.13
CA SER A 476 -15.13 -2.00 -11.76
C SER A 476 -14.49 -2.98 -10.76
N TYR A 477 -14.57 -2.65 -9.46
CA TYR A 477 -14.22 -3.61 -8.41
C TYR A 477 -15.14 -4.84 -8.42
N GLY A 478 -16.43 -4.64 -8.73
CA GLY A 478 -17.38 -5.74 -8.87
C GLY A 478 -17.04 -6.68 -10.02
N TYR A 479 -16.42 -6.18 -11.09
CA TYR A 479 -15.90 -7.01 -12.17
C TYR A 479 -14.74 -7.91 -11.72
N TRP A 480 -13.84 -7.43 -10.86
CA TRP A 480 -12.80 -8.28 -10.26
C TRP A 480 -13.41 -9.38 -9.38
N ILE A 481 -14.33 -8.99 -8.50
CA ILE A 481 -15.02 -9.93 -7.60
C ILE A 481 -15.79 -10.99 -8.39
N LYS A 482 -16.48 -10.61 -9.47
CA LYS A 482 -17.20 -11.54 -10.36
C LYS A 482 -16.28 -12.57 -11.03
N GLN A 483 -15.00 -12.25 -11.18
CA GLN A 483 -13.97 -13.15 -11.70
C GLN A 483 -13.30 -14.00 -10.62
N GLY A 484 -13.73 -13.88 -9.35
CA GLY A 484 -13.18 -14.65 -8.23
C GLY A 484 -12.02 -13.96 -7.51
N ALA A 485 -11.86 -12.64 -7.63
CA ALA A 485 -10.86 -11.90 -6.90
C ALA A 485 -11.07 -12.01 -5.38
N THR A 486 -9.99 -12.31 -4.64
CA THR A 486 -9.95 -12.25 -3.17
C THR A 486 -9.03 -11.14 -2.66
N THR A 487 -8.46 -10.39 -3.61
CA THR A 487 -7.51 -9.28 -3.49
C THR A 487 -7.82 -8.27 -4.59
N THR A 488 -7.46 -7.00 -4.43
CA THR A 488 -7.57 -5.94 -5.46
C THR A 488 -6.41 -6.03 -6.45
N TRP A 489 -6.62 -5.60 -7.69
CA TRP A 489 -5.69 -5.83 -8.80
C TRP A 489 -5.01 -4.53 -9.27
N GLU A 490 -3.92 -4.69 -10.02
CA GLU A 490 -3.13 -3.59 -10.59
C GLU A 490 -3.79 -2.95 -11.82
N GLN A 491 -4.40 -3.77 -12.67
CA GLN A 491 -5.12 -3.29 -13.85
C GLN A 491 -6.57 -3.73 -13.79
N TRP A 492 -7.47 -2.88 -14.27
CA TRP A 492 -8.90 -3.19 -14.35
C TRP A 492 -9.21 -4.45 -15.18
N ASN A 493 -8.34 -4.81 -16.11
CA ASN A 493 -8.48 -6.00 -16.95
C ASN A 493 -7.85 -7.28 -16.35
N GLY A 494 -7.16 -7.20 -15.21
CA GLY A 494 -6.54 -8.33 -14.52
C GLY A 494 -5.36 -8.99 -15.23
N LYS A 495 -4.67 -8.26 -16.14
CA LYS A 495 -3.50 -8.76 -16.88
C LYS A 495 -2.18 -8.70 -16.09
N ASP A 496 -2.03 -7.72 -15.20
CA ASP A 496 -0.83 -7.56 -14.36
C ASP A 496 -1.07 -8.14 -12.95
N SER A 497 -0.45 -7.56 -11.90
CA SER A 497 -0.58 -8.08 -10.54
C SER A 497 -2.05 -8.20 -10.14
N ARG A 498 -2.39 -9.35 -9.54
CA ARG A 498 -3.72 -9.58 -8.93
C ARG A 498 -3.72 -9.37 -7.42
N ASN A 499 -2.69 -8.70 -6.90
CA ASN A 499 -2.59 -8.27 -5.51
C ASN A 499 -1.88 -6.92 -5.46
N HIS A 500 -2.66 -5.84 -5.50
CA HIS A 500 -2.17 -4.46 -5.56
C HIS A 500 -3.14 -3.53 -4.80
N PRO A 501 -2.68 -2.75 -3.80
CA PRO A 501 -3.58 -2.00 -2.91
C PRO A 501 -3.94 -0.59 -3.40
N MET A 502 -3.34 -0.13 -4.50
CA MET A 502 -3.30 1.29 -4.93
C MET A 502 -4.69 1.91 -5.21
N PHE A 503 -5.64 1.14 -5.73
CA PHE A 503 -7.01 1.64 -5.94
C PHE A 503 -7.79 1.84 -4.63
N GLY A 504 -7.22 1.43 -3.49
CA GLY A 504 -7.72 1.73 -2.15
C GLY A 504 -7.96 3.19 -1.86
N GLY A 505 -7.28 4.11 -2.56
CA GLY A 505 -7.51 5.54 -2.41
C GLY A 505 -8.96 5.95 -2.66
N GLY A 506 -9.68 5.28 -3.56
CA GLY A 506 -11.10 5.56 -3.80
C GLY A 506 -12.05 5.10 -2.67
N LEU A 507 -11.58 4.21 -1.80
CA LEU A 507 -12.38 3.64 -0.71
C LEU A 507 -12.48 4.58 0.51
N THR A 508 -11.73 5.70 0.54
CA THR A 508 -11.92 6.74 1.58
C THR A 508 -13.37 7.22 1.65
N TRP A 509 -14.09 7.18 0.52
CA TRP A 509 -15.52 7.46 0.42
C TRP A 509 -16.38 6.62 1.36
N PHE A 510 -16.03 5.35 1.62
CA PHE A 510 -16.74 4.50 2.57
C PHE A 510 -16.76 5.09 3.98
N TYR A 511 -15.61 5.60 4.45
CA TYR A 511 -15.48 6.06 5.83
C TYR A 511 -15.85 7.54 5.97
N ARG A 512 -15.40 8.37 5.03
CA ARG A 512 -15.54 9.83 5.10
C ARG A 512 -16.89 10.34 4.62
N ILE A 513 -17.53 9.64 3.68
CA ILE A 513 -18.81 10.07 3.08
C ILE A 513 -19.96 9.19 3.54
N LEU A 514 -19.90 7.88 3.31
CA LEU A 514 -21.01 6.99 3.69
C LEU A 514 -21.19 6.95 5.20
N ALA A 515 -20.14 6.61 5.95
CA ALA A 515 -20.15 6.68 7.41
C ALA A 515 -19.99 8.11 7.94
N GLY A 516 -19.54 9.05 7.11
CA GLY A 516 -19.48 10.47 7.45
C GLY A 516 -18.40 10.87 8.44
N VAL A 517 -17.40 10.02 8.69
CA VAL A 517 -16.36 10.26 9.70
C VAL A 517 -15.19 10.98 9.08
N LYS A 518 -15.01 12.26 9.42
CA LYS A 518 -13.86 13.07 9.00
C LYS A 518 -13.19 13.73 10.20
N VAL A 519 -11.87 13.82 10.18
CA VAL A 519 -11.15 14.67 11.13
C VAL A 519 -11.36 16.15 10.78
N ASP A 520 -11.55 17.00 11.79
CA ASP A 520 -11.50 18.45 11.59
C ASP A 520 -10.03 18.89 11.47
N GLU A 521 -9.67 19.46 10.33
CA GLU A 521 -8.32 19.98 10.06
C GLU A 521 -7.88 21.06 11.07
N SER A 522 -8.81 21.83 11.64
CA SER A 522 -8.50 22.83 12.68
C SER A 522 -8.22 22.23 14.06
N ALA A 523 -8.58 20.95 14.28
CA ALA A 523 -8.30 20.21 15.50
C ALA A 523 -7.90 18.74 15.20
N PRO A 524 -6.67 18.53 14.67
CA PRO A 524 -6.18 17.23 14.22
C PRO A 524 -6.12 16.14 15.29
N GLY A 525 -5.99 14.89 14.85
CA GLY A 525 -5.88 13.71 15.70
C GLY A 525 -7.22 13.20 16.22
N TYR A 526 -8.33 13.55 15.56
CA TYR A 526 -9.69 13.35 16.06
C TYR A 526 -9.98 14.07 17.40
N LYS A 527 -9.22 15.13 17.74
CA LYS A 527 -9.58 16.06 18.83
C LYS A 527 -10.96 16.66 18.61
N ARG A 528 -11.24 17.02 17.36
CA ARG A 528 -12.61 17.25 16.89
C ARG A 528 -12.86 16.38 15.68
N VAL A 529 -14.04 15.78 15.66
CA VAL A 529 -14.52 14.94 14.56
C VAL A 529 -15.75 15.59 13.94
N ILE A 530 -15.83 15.53 12.62
CA ILE A 530 -17.02 15.88 11.84
C ILE A 530 -17.73 14.57 11.52
N ILE A 531 -18.98 14.45 11.95
CA ILE A 531 -19.87 13.33 11.64
C ILE A 531 -20.97 13.84 10.71
N LYS A 532 -20.82 13.57 9.41
CA LYS A 532 -21.77 14.00 8.36
C LYS A 532 -21.97 12.88 7.32
N PRO A 533 -22.71 11.81 7.67
CA PRO A 533 -22.97 10.71 6.75
C PRO A 533 -23.86 11.17 5.60
N THR A 534 -23.57 10.67 4.40
CA THR A 534 -24.34 10.96 3.18
C THR A 534 -24.66 9.63 2.49
N LEU A 535 -25.85 9.08 2.77
CA LEU A 535 -26.28 7.78 2.24
C LEU A 535 -27.00 7.97 0.89
N PRO A 536 -26.62 7.22 -0.15
CA PRO A 536 -27.42 7.06 -1.37
C PRO A 536 -28.75 6.38 -1.03
N GLN A 537 -29.84 6.72 -1.72
CA GLN A 537 -31.19 6.17 -1.43
C GLN A 537 -31.26 4.63 -1.42
N LYS A 538 -30.39 3.97 -2.20
CA LYS A 538 -30.33 2.50 -2.33
C LYS A 538 -29.56 1.78 -1.22
N LEU A 539 -28.93 2.52 -0.30
CA LEU A 539 -28.13 1.97 0.79
C LEU A 539 -28.85 2.20 2.13
N SER A 540 -29.45 1.19 2.74
CA SER A 540 -30.29 1.36 3.93
C SER A 540 -29.48 1.53 5.22
N GLU A 541 -28.26 1.00 5.27
CA GLU A 541 -27.45 0.96 6.47
C GLU A 541 -25.95 1.08 6.18
N VAL A 542 -25.27 1.80 7.06
CA VAL A 542 -23.81 1.86 7.17
C VAL A 542 -23.41 1.84 8.63
N TYR A 543 -22.50 0.96 8.98
CA TYR A 543 -21.80 0.88 10.25
C TYR A 543 -20.31 1.04 10.01
N TYR A 544 -19.68 1.95 10.76
CA TYR A 544 -18.24 2.09 10.80
C TYR A 544 -17.79 2.34 12.23
N SER A 545 -16.72 1.67 12.64
CA SER A 545 -16.00 2.04 13.85
C SER A 545 -14.50 2.00 13.62
N ASN A 546 -13.74 2.80 14.35
CA ASN A 546 -12.28 2.76 14.35
C ASN A 546 -11.72 3.21 15.70
N MET A 547 -10.52 2.72 16.05
CA MET A 547 -9.79 3.19 17.21
C MET A 547 -9.03 4.48 16.88
N THR A 548 -9.43 5.59 17.50
CA THR A 548 -8.74 6.88 17.40
C THR A 548 -7.76 7.05 18.58
N PRO A 549 -6.89 8.08 18.57
CA PRO A 549 -6.07 8.42 19.75
C PRO A 549 -6.86 8.67 21.03
N TYR A 550 -8.17 8.95 20.93
CA TYR A 550 -9.07 9.23 22.06
C TYR A 550 -9.99 8.05 22.41
N GLY A 551 -9.86 6.91 21.73
CA GLY A 551 -10.68 5.73 21.93
C GLY A 551 -11.55 5.36 20.72
N LYS A 552 -12.47 4.41 20.93
CA LYS A 552 -13.34 3.89 19.87
C LYS A 552 -14.32 4.97 19.41
N LEU A 553 -14.28 5.29 18.13
CA LEU A 553 -15.27 6.11 17.44
C LEU A 553 -16.21 5.22 16.65
N VAL A 554 -17.51 5.53 16.68
CA VAL A 554 -18.57 4.77 15.97
C VAL A 554 -19.46 5.74 15.20
N SER A 555 -19.77 5.39 13.95
CA SER A 555 -20.85 5.98 13.17
C SER A 555 -21.74 4.85 12.68
N GLU A 556 -22.99 4.84 13.14
CA GLU A 556 -24.02 3.90 12.73
C GLU A 556 -25.20 4.68 12.19
N VAL A 557 -25.54 4.45 10.93
CA VAL A 557 -26.53 5.23 10.20
C VAL A 557 -27.48 4.28 9.51
N ARG A 558 -28.78 4.48 9.77
CA ARG A 558 -29.86 3.74 9.13
C ARG A 558 -30.83 4.74 8.51
N GLN A 559 -31.27 4.47 7.29
CA GLN A 559 -32.35 5.21 6.67
C GLN A 559 -33.50 4.26 6.30
N ASN A 560 -34.73 4.70 6.59
CA ASN A 560 -35.92 3.97 6.20
C ASN A 560 -36.10 4.10 4.70
N ILE A 561 -35.70 3.09 3.94
CA ILE A 561 -36.09 2.95 2.54
C ILE A 561 -37.54 2.48 2.55
N GLY A 562 -38.48 3.42 2.61
CA GLY A 562 -39.89 3.09 2.46
C GLY A 562 -40.11 2.36 1.14
N SER A 563 -40.85 1.25 1.17
CA SER A 563 -41.40 0.65 -0.04
C SER A 563 -42.25 1.72 -0.73
N LEU A 564 -41.79 2.23 -1.88
CA LEU A 564 -42.66 2.95 -2.80
C LEU A 564 -43.73 1.94 -3.23
N ASN A 565 -44.92 2.05 -2.63
CA ASN A 565 -46.12 1.33 -3.03
C ASN A 565 -46.56 1.74 -4.43
#